data_AF-A0A9P9LW44-F1
#
_entry.id   AF-A0A9P9LW44-F1
#
_cell.length_a   1.000
_cell.length_b   1.000
_cell.length_c   1.000
_cell.angle_alpha   90.00
_cell.angle_beta   90.00
_cell.angle_gamma   90.00
#
_symmetry.space_group_name_H-M   'P 1'
#
loop_
_entity.id
_entity.type
_entity.pdbx_description
1 polymer ?
#
loop_
_entity_poly.entity_id
_entity_poly.type
_entity_poly.pdbx_seq_one_letter_code
_entity_poly.pdbx_strand_id
1 'polypeptide(L)' 'MRLLHLQSGNLSLTKDYTEYIPPYAILSYTWGKDTKEVIFNDFTAGTYTDKIEYKKIKFCGEEAARDGFQYF' A
#
# COMPACT_ATOMS: atom_id res chain seq x y z
N MET A 1 10.37 -3.04 8.64
CA MET A 1 9.32 -3.20 7.62
C MET A 1 8.38 -2.02 7.65
N ARG A 2 8.09 -1.39 6.51
CA ARG A 2 7.04 -0.36 6.38
C ARG A 2 5.81 -1.00 5.73
N LEU A 3 4.63 -0.69 6.25
CA LEU A 3 3.35 -1.20 5.78
C LEU A 3 2.51 -0.07 5.19
N LEU A 4 1.53 -0.41 4.37
CA LEU A 4 0.55 0.53 3.87
C LEU A 4 -0.69 0.53 4.77
N HIS A 5 -1.30 1.71 4.89
CA HIS A 5 -2.56 1.91 5.60
C HIS A 5 -3.48 2.78 4.74
N LEU A 6 -4.71 2.30 4.52
CA LEU A 6 -5.75 3.03 3.82
C LEU A 6 -6.70 3.67 4.84
N GLN A 7 -6.59 4.99 5.03
CA GLN A 7 -7.43 5.74 5.96
C GLN A 7 -8.30 6.74 5.20
N SER A 8 -9.61 6.62 5.32
CA SER A 8 -10.60 7.50 4.65
C SER A 8 -10.33 7.67 3.15
N GLY A 9 -9.90 6.60 2.48
CA GLY A 9 -9.59 6.59 1.04
C GLY A 9 -8.21 7.10 0.66
N ASN A 10 -7.37 7.51 1.62
CA ASN A 10 -6.01 7.95 1.40
C ASN A 10 -4.99 6.93 1.90
N LEU A 11 -3.92 6.75 1.14
CA LEU A 11 -2.85 5.81 1.44
C LEU A 11 -1.71 6.50 2.20
N SER A 12 -1.18 5.81 3.20
CA SER A 12 -0.03 6.28 4.00
C SER A 12 0.92 5.14 4.33
N LEU A 13 2.20 5.46 4.47
CA LEU A 13 3.23 4.54 4.95
C LEU A 13 3.33 4.62 6.47
N THR A 14 3.47 3.47 7.11
CA THR A 14 3.83 3.42 8.53
C THR A 14 5.28 3.84 8.75
N LYS A 15 5.62 4.06 10.02
CA LYS A 15 7.03 4.04 10.46
C LYS A 15 7.63 2.65 10.18
N ASP A 16 8.96 2.59 10.22
CA ASP A 16 9.67 1.34 10.05
C ASP A 16 9.50 0.45 11.29
N TYR A 17 8.81 -0.68 11.15
CA TYR A 17 8.66 -1.67 12.21
C TYR A 17 9.89 -2.58 12.26
N THR A 18 10.64 -2.53 13.36
CA THR A 18 11.85 -3.35 13.56
C THR A 18 11.63 -4.55 14.49
N GLU A 19 10.62 -4.50 15.34
CA GLU A 19 10.37 -5.52 16.37
C GLU A 19 8.90 -5.97 16.35
N TYR A 20 7.98 -5.09 16.76
CA TYR A 20 6.56 -5.40 16.82
C TYR A 20 5.88 -5.07 15.49
N ILE A 21 5.68 -6.09 14.67
CA ILE A 21 4.96 -5.99 13.40
C ILE A 21 3.48 -6.25 13.67
N PRO A 22 2.57 -5.29 13.38
CA PRO A 22 1.13 -5.51 13.54
C PRO A 22 0.60 -6.49 12.49
N PRO A 23 -0.56 -7.14 12.71
CA PRO A 23 -1.21 -7.96 11.68
C PRO A 23 -1.42 -7.18 10.38
N TYR A 24 -1.09 -7.81 9.25
CA TYR A 24 -1.17 -7.21 7.93
C TYR A 24 -1.55 -8.24 6.87
N ALA A 25 -2.19 -7.77 5.80
CA ALA A 25 -2.40 -8.56 4.59
C ALA A 25 -1.19 -8.44 3.65
N ILE A 26 -0.99 -9.40 2.75
CA ILE A 26 0.06 -9.32 1.72
C ILE A 26 -0.60 -9.23 0.35
N LEU A 27 -0.11 -8.30 -0.46
CA LEU A 27 -0.54 -8.16 -1.84
C LEU A 27 0.13 -9.20 -2.73
N SER A 28 -0.62 -10.23 -3.13
CA SER A 28 -0.18 -11.20 -4.14
C SER A 28 -0.89 -10.91 -5.46
N TYR A 29 -0.39 -9.94 -6.23
CA TYR A 29 -0.89 -9.66 -7.58
C TYR A 29 0.24 -9.67 -8.61
N THR A 30 -0.08 -9.96 -9.87
CA THR A 30 0.87 -9.82 -10.97
C THR A 30 1.07 -8.33 -11.27
N TRP A 31 2.22 -7.81 -10.85
CA TRP A 31 2.61 -6.44 -11.15
C TRP A 31 2.76 -6.24 -12.66
N GLY A 32 2.36 -5.05 -13.11
CA GLY A 32 2.51 -4.65 -14.51
C GLY A 32 3.97 -4.34 -14.85
N LYS A 33 4.22 -3.67 -15.97
CA LYS A 33 5.55 -3.11 -16.24
C LYS A 33 5.94 -2.13 -15.13
N ASP A 34 7.20 -2.15 -14.71
CA ASP A 34 7.78 -1.34 -13.62
C ASP A 34 7.42 0.15 -13.69
N THR A 35 7.26 0.70 -14.91
CA THR A 35 6.91 2.12 -15.10
C THR A 35 5.52 2.49 -14.61
N LYS A 36 4.64 1.51 -14.41
CA LYS A 36 3.27 1.71 -13.94
C LYS A 36 3.08 1.39 -12.46
N GLU A 37 4.03 0.67 -11.87
CA GLU A 37 4.02 0.29 -10.46
C GLU A 37 4.30 1.50 -9.56
N VAL A 38 3.72 1.49 -8.37
CA VAL A 38 3.98 2.47 -7.33
C VAL A 38 5.13 1.95 -6.49
N ILE A 39 6.22 2.70 -6.45
CA ILE A 39 7.39 2.36 -5.65
C ILE A 39 7.48 3.28 -4.43
N PHE A 40 8.35 2.92 -3.48
CA PHE A 40 8.60 3.71 -2.27
C PHE A 40 8.90 5.19 -2.57
N ASN A 41 9.67 5.47 -3.63
CA ASN A 41 10.02 6.84 -3.99
C ASN A 41 8.78 7.68 -4.36
N ASP A 42 7.75 7.08 -4.96
CA ASP A 42 6.52 7.80 -5.30
C ASP A 42 5.74 8.21 -4.04
N PHE A 43 5.82 7.42 -2.97
CA PHE A 43 5.26 7.81 -1.67
C PHE A 43 6.06 8.95 -1.04
N THR A 44 7.40 8.91 -1.12
CA THR A 44 8.24 9.99 -0.59
C THR A 44 8.09 11.30 -1.35
N ALA A 45 7.83 11.22 -2.67
CA ALA A 45 7.61 12.37 -3.54
C ALA A 45 6.14 12.85 -3.54
N GLY A 46 5.21 12.07 -2.99
CA GLY A 46 3.78 12.36 -3.04
C GLY A 46 3.14 12.16 -4.42
N THR A 47 3.81 11.48 -5.35
CA THR A 47 3.37 11.26 -6.75
C THR A 47 2.71 9.89 -6.95
N TYR A 48 2.49 9.12 -5.87
CA TYR A 48 1.95 7.77 -5.94
C TYR A 48 0.54 7.69 -6.56
N THR A 49 -0.26 8.75 -6.46
CA THR A 49 -1.59 8.85 -7.07
C THR A 49 -1.54 8.95 -8.60
N ASP A 50 -0.41 9.38 -9.16
CA ASP A 50 -0.25 9.61 -10.60
C ASP A 50 0.07 8.33 -11.37
N LYS A 51 0.37 7.24 -10.64
CA LYS A 51 0.70 5.95 -11.22
C LYS A 51 -0.55 5.22 -11.66
N ILE A 52 -0.48 4.62 -12.86
CA ILE A 52 -1.58 3.87 -13.47
C ILE A 52 -2.05 2.70 -12.58
N GLU A 53 -1.14 2.03 -11.88
CA GLU A 53 -1.47 0.89 -11.02
C GLU A 53 -1.84 1.30 -9.57
N TYR A 54 -1.88 2.60 -9.24
CA TYR A 54 -2.34 3.09 -7.92
C TYR A 54 -3.70 2.51 -7.53
N LYS A 55 -4.61 2.43 -8.50
CA LYS A 55 -5.95 1.84 -8.34
C LYS A 55 -5.91 0.41 -7.77
N LYS A 56 -4.87 -0.37 -8.07
CA LYS A 56 -4.72 -1.73 -7.54
C LYS A 56 -4.35 -1.72 -6.06
N ILE A 57 -3.43 -0.85 -5.67
CA ILE A 57 -3.06 -0.69 -4.25
C ILE A 57 -4.27 -0.25 -3.44
N LYS A 58 -5.04 0.71 -3.97
CA LYS A 58 -6.28 1.15 -3.33
C LYS A 58 -7.29 -0.01 -3.19
N PHE A 59 -7.53 -0.75 -4.28
CA PHE A 59 -8.41 -1.92 -4.25
C PHE A 59 -7.99 -2.93 -3.18
N CYS A 60 -6.70 -3.27 -3.13
CA CYS A 60 -6.24 -4.21 -2.12
C CYS A 60 -6.36 -3.69 -0.69
N GLY A 61 -6.16 -2.39 -0.47
CA GLY A 61 -6.42 -1.78 0.85
C GLY A 61 -7.88 -1.83 1.25
N GLU A 62 -8.80 -1.69 0.29
CA GLU A 62 -10.24 -1.86 0.53
C GLU A 62 -10.61 -3.32 0.86
N GLU A 63 -10.00 -4.30 0.19
CA GLU A 63 -10.17 -5.72 0.52
C GLU A 63 -9.59 -6.04 1.91
N ALA A 64 -8.37 -5.60 2.21
CA ALA A 64 -7.74 -5.79 3.51
C ALA A 64 -8.60 -5.22 4.64
N ALA A 65 -9.14 -4.01 4.45
CA ALA A 65 -10.06 -3.39 5.41
C ALA A 65 -11.36 -4.20 5.59
N ARG A 66 -11.91 -4.78 4.51
CA ARG A 66 -13.09 -5.68 4.60
C ARG A 66 -12.80 -6.95 5.39
N ASP A 67 -11.57 -7.46 5.26
CA ASP A 67 -11.09 -8.63 6.01
C ASP A 67 -10.64 -8.30 7.44
N GLY A 68 -10.77 -7.04 7.87
CA GLY A 68 -10.42 -6.59 9.22
C GLY A 68 -8.94 -6.26 9.43
N PHE A 69 -8.15 -6.21 8.37
CA PHE A 69 -6.76 -5.77 8.41
C PHE A 69 -6.67 -4.25 8.23
N GLN A 70 -6.02 -3.60 9.19
CA GLN A 70 -5.70 -2.18 9.09
C GLN A 70 -4.49 -1.93 8.15
N TYR A 71 -3.62 -2.92 8.03
CA TYR A 71 -2.37 -2.81 7.27
C TYR A 71 -2.30 -3.87 6.17
N PHE A 72 -1.60 -3.53 5.09
CA PHE A 72 -1.39 -4.42 3.96
C PHE A 72 -0.11 -4.09 3.17
#